data_AF-G2G1C9-F1
#
_entry.id   AF-G2G1C9-F1
#
_cell.length_a   1.000
_cell.length_b   1.000
_cell.length_c   1.000
_cell.angle_alpha   90.00
_cell.angle_beta   90.00
_cell.angle_gamma   90.00
#
_symmetry.space_group_name_H-M   'P 1'
#
loop_
_entity.id
_entity.type
_entity.pdbx_description
1 polymer ?
#
loop_
_entity_poly.entity_id
_entity_poly.type
_entity_poly.pdbx_seq_one_letter_code
_entity_poly.pdbx_strand_id
1 'polypeptide(L)'
;MIITQEIKDTIAKAPFVPLTTVSAQGEPHMIVVGKVAEIRDEDILGFGIYKMEITQQNIKANGMMQVVIATMDGGPKGFRLSGKACIEEKLVLFKAEKVEVLL
;
A
#
# COMPACT_ATOMS: atom_id res chain seq x y z
N MET A 1 -3.30 -13.00 -9.88
CA MET A 1 -3.83 -11.65 -9.69
C MET A 1 -4.38 -11.53 -8.28
N ILE A 2 -3.71 -10.77 -7.43
CA ILE A 2 -4.08 -10.52 -6.03
C ILE A 2 -5.11 -9.37 -5.95
N ILE A 3 -4.96 -8.36 -6.80
CA ILE A 3 -5.81 -7.16 -6.82
C ILE A 3 -7.01 -7.39 -7.74
N THR A 4 -8.08 -7.96 -7.18
CA THR A 4 -9.35 -8.20 -7.88
C THR A 4 -10.07 -6.90 -8.28
N GLN A 5 -11.10 -6.99 -9.13
CA GLN A 5 -11.91 -5.83 -9.51
C GLN A 5 -12.54 -5.14 -8.29
N GLU A 6 -13.02 -5.91 -7.31
CA GLU A 6 -13.58 -5.36 -6.08
C GLU A 6 -12.56 -4.53 -5.29
N ILE A 7 -11.30 -4.97 -5.24
CA ILE A 7 -10.23 -4.23 -4.59
C ILE A 7 -9.93 -2.96 -5.38
N LYS A 8 -9.90 -3.01 -6.72
CA LYS A 8 -9.73 -1.82 -7.58
C LYS A 8 -10.84 -0.79 -7.33
N ASP A 9 -12.08 -1.23 -7.25
CA ASP A 9 -13.23 -0.37 -6.96
C ASP A 9 -13.12 0.26 -5.56
N THR A 10 -12.62 -0.50 -4.58
CA THR A 10 -12.38 0.00 -3.22
C THR A 10 -11.23 1.02 -3.19
N ILE A 11 -10.14 0.77 -3.94
CA ILE A 11 -9.02 1.71 -4.10
C ILE A 11 -9.52 3.05 -4.67
N ALA A 12 -10.37 3.01 -5.69
CA ALA A 12 -10.92 4.22 -6.32
C ALA A 12 -11.75 5.08 -5.34
N LYS A 13 -12.27 4.45 -4.28
CA LYS A 13 -13.09 5.08 -3.24
C LYS A 13 -12.33 5.40 -1.95
N ALA A 14 -11.04 5.08 -1.88
CA ALA A 14 -10.20 5.29 -0.70
C ALA A 14 -9.41 6.61 -0.84
N PRO A 15 -9.83 7.71 -0.19
CA PRO A 15 -9.12 8.99 -0.29
C PRO A 15 -7.78 8.99 0.45
N PHE A 16 -7.65 8.15 1.46
CA PHE A 16 -6.47 7.99 2.29
C PHE A 16 -6.10 6.53 2.43
N VAL A 17 -4.81 6.23 2.35
CA VAL A 17 -4.28 4.88 2.36
C VAL A 17 -3.20 4.75 3.43
N PRO A 18 -3.44 3.99 4.51
CA PRO A 18 -2.39 3.65 5.46
C PRO A 18 -1.36 2.70 4.84
N LEU A 19 -0.08 3.05 5.04
CA LEU A 19 1.09 2.27 4.64
C LEU A 19 1.88 1.90 5.89
N THR A 20 2.22 0.63 6.05
CA THR A 20 3.08 0.18 7.15
C THR A 20 4.33 -0.48 6.58
N THR A 21 5.50 -0.01 7.00
CA THR A 21 6.80 -0.63 6.72
C THR A 21 7.44 -1.09 8.03
N VAL A 22 8.53 -1.83 7.96
CA VAL A 22 9.24 -2.32 9.14
C VAL A 22 10.74 -2.07 9.00
N SER A 23 11.38 -1.60 10.08
CA SER A 23 12.82 -1.40 10.13
C SER A 23 13.58 -2.73 10.09
N ALA A 24 14.90 -2.67 9.91
CA ALA A 24 15.76 -3.86 10.00
C ALA A 24 15.71 -4.53 11.39
N GLN A 25 15.34 -3.78 12.42
CA GLN A 25 15.22 -4.21 13.81
C GLN A 25 13.82 -4.77 14.13
N GLY A 26 12.90 -4.77 13.17
CA GLY A 26 11.53 -5.25 13.37
C GLY A 26 10.55 -4.20 13.90
N GLU A 27 10.94 -2.92 13.95
CA GLU A 27 10.07 -1.85 14.45
C GLU A 27 9.11 -1.38 13.34
N PRO A 28 7.79 -1.37 13.58
CA PRO A 28 6.83 -0.92 12.59
C PRO A 28 6.85 0.60 12.46
N HIS A 29 6.71 1.08 11.23
CA HIS A 29 6.52 2.49 10.92
C HIS A 29 5.33 2.65 9.98
N MET A 30 4.31 3.36 10.44
CA MET A 30 3.07 3.59 9.70
C MET A 30 2.90 5.07 9.35
N ILE A 31 2.49 5.32 8.11
CA ILE A 31 2.10 6.65 7.61
C ILE A 31 0.75 6.55 6.88
N VAL A 32 0.08 7.68 6.70
CA VAL A 32 -1.11 7.79 5.86
C VAL A 32 -0.77 8.64 4.65
N VAL A 33 -1.07 8.11 3.46
CA VAL A 33 -0.87 8.82 2.19
C VAL A 33 -2.21 9.14 1.54
N GLY A 34 -2.18 9.95 0.49
CA GLY A 34 -3.36 10.18 -0.34
C GLY A 34 -3.75 8.96 -1.18
N LYS A 35 -4.58 9.18 -2.20
CA LYS A 35 -4.98 8.13 -3.15
C LYS A 35 -3.78 7.45 -3.81
N VAL A 36 -3.98 6.19 -4.19
CA VAL A 36 -3.08 5.46 -5.10
C VAL A 36 -2.87 6.30 -6.37
N ALA A 37 -1.62 6.54 -6.75
CA ALA A 37 -1.29 7.36 -7.91
C ALA A 37 -1.53 6.60 -9.22
N GLU A 38 -1.19 5.31 -9.24
CA GLU A 38 -1.32 4.44 -10.40
C GLU A 38 -1.35 2.96 -10.00
N ILE A 39 -1.83 2.12 -10.92
CA ILE A 39 -1.80 0.66 -10.82
C ILE A 39 -1.05 0.13 -12.06
N ARG A 40 0.07 -0.57 -11.85
CA ARG A 40 0.90 -1.20 -12.91
C ARG A 40 0.77 -2.71 -12.84
N ASP A 41 0.95 -3.38 -13.98
CA ASP A 41 1.03 -4.85 -14.09
C ASP A 41 -0.03 -5.62 -13.28
N GLU A 42 -1.23 -5.04 -13.19
CA GLU A 42 -2.41 -5.49 -12.43
C GLU A 42 -2.27 -5.60 -10.90
N ASP A 43 -1.08 -5.86 -10.36
CA ASP A 43 -0.83 -6.14 -8.94
C ASP A 43 0.16 -5.16 -8.27
N ILE A 44 0.61 -4.10 -8.95
CA ILE A 44 1.55 -3.10 -8.42
C ILE A 44 0.82 -1.77 -8.18
N LEU A 45 0.86 -1.27 -6.94
CA LEU A 45 0.33 0.03 -6.55
C LEU A 45 1.45 1.07 -6.46
N GLY A 46 1.28 2.20 -7.14
CA GLY A 46 2.19 3.34 -7.07
C GLY A 46 1.73 4.40 -6.06
N PHE A 47 2.64 4.84 -5.20
CA PHE A 47 2.41 5.93 -4.24
C PHE A 47 3.43 7.04 -4.44
N GLY A 48 2.96 8.28 -4.61
CA GLY A 48 3.81 9.46 -4.73
C GLY A 48 4.61 9.73 -3.45
N ILE A 49 5.92 9.92 -3.58
CA ILE A 49 6.81 10.22 -2.46
C ILE A 49 6.70 11.71 -2.09
N TYR A 50 6.28 11.97 -0.85
CA TYR A 50 6.36 13.27 -0.21
C TYR A 50 6.63 13.09 1.28
N LYS A 51 7.84 13.47 1.75
CA LYS A 51 8.28 13.33 3.15
C LYS A 51 8.14 11.89 3.71
N MET A 52 8.73 10.92 3.00
CA MET A 52 8.67 9.49 3.34
C MET A 52 10.05 8.92 3.73
N GLU A 53 10.87 9.67 4.45
CA GLU A 53 12.28 9.33 4.70
C GLU A 53 12.43 7.96 5.39
N ILE A 54 11.72 7.73 6.50
CA ILE A 54 11.79 6.46 7.26
C ILE A 54 11.20 5.30 6.45
N THR A 55 10.06 5.54 5.78
CA THR A 55 9.43 4.54 4.90
C THR A 55 10.41 4.10 3.80
N GLN A 56 11.11 5.05 3.16
CA GLN A 56 12.11 4.74 2.14
C GLN A 56 13.30 3.97 2.69
N GLN A 57 13.78 4.29 3.90
CA GLN A 57 14.85 3.54 4.56
C GLN A 57 14.44 2.09 4.81
N ASN A 58 13.23 1.87 5.34
CA ASN A 58 12.69 0.53 5.59
C ASN A 58 12.54 -0.28 4.29
N ILE A 59 12.00 0.34 3.24
CA ILE A 59 11.86 -0.29 1.92
C ILE A 59 13.23 -0.69 1.36
N LYS A 60 14.25 0.17 1.45
CA LYS A 60 15.61 -0.16 1.01
C LYS A 60 16.24 -1.30 1.82
N ALA A 61 15.89 -1.43 3.09
CA ALA A 61 16.44 -2.46 3.97
C ALA A 61 15.87 -3.86 3.69
N ASN A 62 14.55 -3.98 3.48
CA ASN A 62 13.91 -5.30 3.36
C ASN A 62 12.70 -5.36 2.40
N GLY A 63 12.27 -4.20 1.89
CA GLY A 63 11.12 -4.06 0.98
C GLY A 63 9.77 -4.45 1.59
N MET A 64 9.68 -4.81 2.87
CA MET A 64 8.45 -5.31 3.48
C MET A 64 7.47 -4.18 3.72
N MET A 65 6.25 -4.36 3.26
CA MET A 65 5.21 -3.34 3.36
C MET A 65 3.81 -3.96 3.46
N GLN A 66 2.92 -3.29 4.18
CA GLN A 66 1.49 -3.53 4.15
C GLN A 66 0.75 -2.27 3.72
N VAL A 67 -0.37 -2.47 3.04
CA VAL A 67 -1.28 -1.42 2.58
C VAL A 67 -2.68 -1.77 3.05
N VAL A 68 -3.37 -0.81 3.66
CA VAL A 68 -4.79 -0.96 3.99
C VAL A 68 -5.61 -0.11 3.03
N ILE A 69 -6.56 -0.74 2.33
CA ILE A 69 -7.52 -0.06 1.48
C ILE A 69 -8.90 -0.26 2.11
N ALA A 70 -9.59 0.83 2.42
CA ALA A 70 -10.92 0.75 3.02
C ALA A 70 -11.83 1.88 2.53
N THR A 71 -13.14 1.61 2.55
CA THR A 71 -14.18 2.60 2.23
C THR A 71 -15.42 2.36 3.10
N MET A 72 -16.20 3.43 3.26
CA MET A 72 -17.55 3.39 3.85
C MET A 72 -18.65 3.55 2.79
N ASP A 73 -18.27 3.77 1.53
CA ASP A 73 -19.21 3.96 0.43
C ASP A 73 -19.95 2.66 0.10
N GLY A 74 -21.27 2.66 0.31
CA GLY A 74 -22.10 1.45 0.23
C GLY A 74 -21.96 0.51 1.44
N GLY A 75 -21.34 0.95 2.54
CA GLY A 75 -21.09 0.15 3.75
C GLY A 75 -19.58 -0.05 4.03
N PRO A 76 -19.21 -0.56 5.22
CA PRO A 76 -17.82 -0.81 5.56
C PRO A 76 -17.25 -1.95 4.70
N LYS A 77 -16.16 -1.67 4.00
CA LYS A 77 -15.39 -2.66 3.25
C LYS A 77 -13.90 -2.35 3.37
N GLY A 78 -13.07 -3.36 3.60
CA GLY A 78 -11.64 -3.16 3.76
C GLY A 78 -10.80 -4.39 3.43
N PHE A 79 -9.61 -4.12 2.91
CA PHE A 79 -8.62 -5.12 2.55
C PHE A 79 -7.27 -4.73 3.12
N ARG A 80 -6.53 -5.73 3.63
CA ARG A 80 -5.11 -5.62 3.93
C ARG A 80 -4.32 -6.35 2.87
N LEU A 81 -3.46 -5.62 2.17
CA LEU A 81 -2.51 -6.16 1.21
C LEU A 81 -1.14 -6.25 1.88
N SER A 82 -0.49 -7.40 1.76
CA SER A 82 0.90 -7.59 2.20
C SER A 82 1.76 -7.94 0.99
N GLY A 83 2.99 -7.44 0.96
CA GLY A 83 3.90 -7.73 -0.14
C GLY A 83 5.21 -6.97 -0.05
N LYS A 84 5.78 -6.70 -1.22
CA LYS A 84 7.10 -6.08 -1.36
C LYS A 84 7.01 -4.75 -2.08
N ALA A 85 7.82 -3.80 -1.63
CA ALA A 85 7.95 -2.50 -2.26
C ALA A 85 9.38 -2.23 -2.70
N CYS A 86 9.51 -1.40 -3.73
CA CYS A 86 10.76 -0.76 -4.14
C CYS A 86 10.51 0.73 -4.39
N ILE A 87 11.59 1.48 -4.56
CA ILE A 87 11.54 2.91 -4.90
C ILE A 87 12.02 3.05 -6.34
N GLU A 88 11.19 3.67 -7.17
CA GLU A 88 11.53 4.02 -8.54
C GLU A 88 11.19 5.50 -8.74
N GLU A 89 12.20 6.30 -9.11
CA GLU A 89 12.07 7.75 -9.27
C GLU A 89 11.42 8.45 -8.06
N LYS A 90 10.16 8.90 -8.20
CA LYS A 90 9.38 9.59 -7.17
C LYS A 90 8.22 8.75 -6.63
N LEU A 91 8.27 7.43 -6.84
CA LEU A 91 7.23 6.49 -6.46
C LEU A 91 7.76 5.42 -5.51
N VAL A 92 6.93 5.06 -4.54
CA VAL A 92 6.97 3.74 -3.90
C VAL A 92 6.09 2.83 -4.73
N LEU A 93 6.67 1.77 -5.29
CA LEU A 93 5.96 0.75 -6.04
C LEU A 93 5.78 -0.47 -5.16
N PHE A 94 4.55 -0.79 -4.80
CA PHE A 94 4.19 -1.91 -3.94
C PHE A 94 3.55 -3.03 -4.75
N LYS A 95 4.19 -4.19 -4.82
CA LYS A 95 3.63 -5.41 -5.39
C LYS A 95 2.91 -6.20 -4.31
N ALA A 96 1.60 -6.40 -4.48
CA ALA A 96 0.81 -7.20 -3.56
C ALA A 96 1.11 -8.70 -3.75
N GLU A 97 1.32 -9.41 -2.65
CA GLU A 97 1.59 -10.87 -2.63
C GLU A 97 0.51 -11.65 -1.89
N LYS A 98 -0.18 -10.99 -0.95
CA LYS A 98 -1.27 -11.56 -0.17
C LYS A 98 -2.34 -10.51 0.07
N VAL A 99 -3.60 -10.95 0.08
CA VAL A 99 -4.75 -10.15 0.49
C VAL A 99 -5.47 -10.81 1.67
N GLU A 100 -5.96 -9.98 2.57
CA GLU A 100 -6.85 -10.37 3.65
C GLU A 100 -8.05 -9.42 3.68
N VAL A 101 -9.26 -9.98 3.79
CA VAL A 101 -10.48 -9.21 4.01
C VAL A 101 -10.52 -8.78 5.47
N LEU A 102 -10.77 -7.51 5.73
CA LEU A 102 -10.82 -6.96 7.08
C LEU A 102 -12.24 -6.88 7.64
N LEU A 103 -13.24 -6.68 6.77
CA LEU A 103 -14.66 -6.53 7.09
C LEU A 103 -15.51 -7.11 5.96
#